data_AF-A0A976CSY5-F1
#
_entry.id   AF-A0A976CSY5-F1
#
_cell.length_a   1.000
_cell.length_b   1.000
_cell.length_c   1.000
_cell.angle_alpha   90.00
_cell.angle_beta   90.00
_cell.angle_gamma   90.00
#
_symmetry.space_group_name_H-M   'P 1'
#
loop_
_entity.id
_entity.type
_entity.pdbx_description
1 polymer ?
#
loop_
_entity_poly.entity_id
_entity_poly.type
_entity_poly.pdbx_seq_one_letter_code
_entity_poly.pdbx_strand_id
1 'polypeptide(L)'
;HAAPYCVFQEPGLVERSARDLLTDDIDQVICDCPETTEAIREVAGKVSRRAKRRIHYMSGAVPLFDRIGIQKQIDEAFSRQVWLPCGGYIVIDETEALIAIDVNTGRNRGNKDQEKMILETNIEAAQAVARQLRLRNIGGLVVVDFIDMRHRKDQMAVYKAMKERVKKDKAKTQVLQISSIGLMEMTRQRLNESLRDSMYEPCPYCAGRGRVKTTMTMSVEVQRQLNTIIQKNAHQGDLIVMVNTDVLNRFRTEDSRILMELERSHNGRLIFRADAAMHRERFAIIDAATEKTIYQSLA
;
A
#
# COMPACT_ATOMS: atom_id res chain seq x y z
N HIS A 1 -44.24 -20.17 0.30
CA HIS A 1 -42.92 -20.77 -0.02
C HIS A 1 -42.42 -21.52 1.20
N ALA A 2 -41.91 -22.75 1.04
CA ALA A 2 -41.27 -23.49 2.12
C ALA A 2 -39.85 -22.93 2.36
N ALA A 3 -39.46 -22.79 3.62
CA ALA A 3 -38.16 -22.22 4.01
C ALA A 3 -37.02 -23.26 3.90
N PRO A 4 -35.76 -22.82 3.67
CA PRO A 4 -35.32 -21.43 3.45
C PRO A 4 -35.44 -20.98 1.99
N TYR A 5 -35.76 -19.69 1.78
CA TYR A 5 -35.92 -19.03 0.48
C TYR A 5 -35.29 -17.63 0.50
N CYS A 6 -34.66 -17.21 -0.61
CA CYS A 6 -34.03 -15.89 -0.74
C CYS A 6 -35.10 -14.80 -0.89
N VAL A 7 -35.30 -14.00 0.15
CA VAL A 7 -36.28 -12.90 0.14
C VAL A 7 -35.78 -11.70 -0.67
N PHE A 8 -34.47 -11.45 -0.63
CA PHE A 8 -33.83 -10.35 -1.34
C PHE A 8 -32.38 -10.73 -1.65
N GLN A 9 -31.99 -10.55 -2.91
CA GLN A 9 -30.61 -10.70 -3.36
C GLN A 9 -30.07 -9.33 -3.69
N GLU A 10 -28.87 -9.00 -3.19
CA GLU A 10 -28.24 -7.75 -3.58
C GLU A 10 -28.01 -7.71 -5.10
N PRO A 11 -28.29 -6.56 -5.74
CA PRO A 11 -28.08 -6.40 -7.16
C PRO A 11 -26.62 -6.66 -7.54
N GLY A 12 -26.41 -7.24 -8.71
CA GLY A 12 -25.07 -7.45 -9.27
C GLY A 12 -24.33 -6.13 -9.51
N LEU A 13 -23.03 -6.19 -9.80
CA LEU A 13 -22.20 -5.00 -10.07
C LEU A 13 -22.84 -4.09 -11.13
N VAL A 14 -23.30 -4.68 -12.23
CA VAL A 14 -23.90 -3.97 -13.36
C VAL A 14 -25.13 -3.15 -12.94
N GLU A 15 -26.01 -3.74 -12.13
CA GLU A 15 -27.22 -3.09 -11.65
C GLU A 15 -26.91 -1.98 -10.63
N ARG A 16 -25.95 -2.23 -9.72
CA ARG A 16 -25.47 -1.20 -8.78
C ARG A 16 -24.83 -0.04 -9.52
N SER A 17 -23.96 -0.31 -10.49
CA SER A 17 -23.33 0.70 -11.33
C SER A 17 -24.37 1.52 -12.10
N ALA A 18 -25.38 0.87 -12.69
CA ALA A 18 -26.46 1.58 -13.38
C ALA A 18 -27.23 2.51 -12.43
N ARG A 19 -27.64 2.02 -11.26
CA ARG A 19 -28.36 2.83 -10.25
C ARG A 19 -27.52 4.01 -9.75
N ASP A 20 -26.24 3.77 -9.52
CA ASP A 20 -25.36 4.72 -8.83
C ASP A 20 -24.69 5.73 -9.79
N LEU A 21 -24.57 5.42 -11.08
CA LEU A 21 -23.90 6.24 -12.11
C LEU A 21 -24.85 6.84 -13.15
N LEU A 22 -26.15 6.56 -13.13
CA LEU A 22 -27.09 7.21 -14.06
C LEU A 22 -27.67 8.49 -13.44
N THR A 23 -26.79 9.45 -13.11
CA THR A 23 -27.20 10.79 -12.69
C THR A 23 -27.38 11.73 -13.90
N ASP A 24 -28.09 12.84 -13.68
CA ASP A 24 -28.32 13.86 -14.72
C ASP A 24 -27.03 14.54 -15.19
N ASP A 25 -25.98 14.55 -14.36
CA ASP A 25 -24.67 15.15 -14.66
C ASP A 25 -23.80 14.34 -15.61
N ILE A 26 -24.19 13.11 -15.91
CA ILE A 26 -23.44 12.25 -16.84
C ILE A 26 -24.00 12.48 -18.24
N ASP A 27 -23.16 12.42 -19.27
CA ASP A 27 -23.64 12.59 -20.65
C ASP A 27 -23.89 11.24 -21.30
N GLN A 28 -22.91 10.34 -21.19
CA GLN A 28 -22.91 9.04 -21.86
C GLN A 28 -22.32 7.94 -20.96
N VAL A 29 -22.84 6.73 -21.13
CA VAL A 29 -22.30 5.48 -20.56
C VAL A 29 -21.87 4.60 -21.72
N ILE A 30 -20.58 4.25 -21.76
CA ILE A 30 -19.99 3.49 -22.86
C ILE A 30 -19.60 2.10 -22.35
N CYS A 31 -19.97 1.07 -23.10
CA CYS A 31 -19.70 -0.33 -22.80
C CYS A 31 -19.04 -1.02 -24.02
N ASP A 32 -18.08 -1.90 -23.77
CA ASP A 32 -17.35 -2.69 -24.78
C ASP A 32 -17.86 -4.13 -24.93
N CYS A 33 -18.75 -4.56 -24.02
CA CYS A 33 -19.41 -5.87 -24.03
C CYS A 33 -20.90 -5.73 -24.40
N PRO A 34 -21.39 -6.39 -25.46
CA PRO A 34 -22.78 -6.24 -25.91
C PRO A 34 -23.78 -6.80 -24.90
N GLU A 35 -23.47 -7.93 -24.27
CA GLU A 35 -24.32 -8.57 -23.25
C GLU A 35 -24.49 -7.65 -22.03
N THR A 36 -23.39 -7.07 -21.54
CA THR A 36 -23.43 -6.11 -20.43
C THR A 36 -24.18 -4.83 -20.81
N THR A 37 -24.04 -4.35 -22.05
CA THR A 37 -24.73 -3.15 -22.52
C THR A 37 -26.25 -3.33 -22.47
N GLU A 38 -26.76 -4.46 -22.94
CA GLU A 38 -28.20 -4.70 -22.97
C GLU A 38 -28.76 -4.92 -21.56
N ALA A 39 -28.01 -5.59 -20.68
CA ALA A 39 -28.36 -5.70 -19.27
C ALA A 39 -28.51 -4.32 -18.59
N ILE A 40 -27.55 -3.40 -18.80
CA ILE A 40 -27.62 -2.04 -18.25
C ILE A 40 -28.84 -1.30 -18.84
N ARG A 41 -29.12 -1.46 -20.14
CA ARG A 41 -30.28 -0.82 -20.80
C ARG A 41 -31.61 -1.31 -20.28
N GLU A 42 -31.73 -2.59 -19.95
CA GLU A 42 -32.95 -3.14 -19.37
C GLU A 42 -33.21 -2.54 -17.99
N VAL A 43 -32.17 -2.50 -17.14
CA VAL A 43 -32.23 -1.94 -15.79
C VAL A 43 -32.52 -0.44 -15.84
N ALA A 44 -31.77 0.32 -16.65
CA ALA A 44 -31.97 1.75 -16.83
C ALA A 44 -33.35 2.07 -17.42
N GLY A 45 -33.87 1.21 -18.30
CA GLY A 45 -35.19 1.33 -18.90
C GLY A 45 -36.34 1.26 -17.90
N LYS A 46 -36.17 0.50 -16.81
CA LYS A 46 -37.15 0.42 -15.70
C LYS A 46 -37.22 1.74 -14.91
N VAL A 47 -36.15 2.53 -14.91
CA VAL A 47 -36.07 3.81 -14.18
C VAL A 47 -36.42 5.00 -15.07
N SER A 48 -35.80 5.12 -16.24
CA SER A 48 -36.00 6.26 -17.14
C SER A 48 -35.63 5.95 -18.59
N ARG A 49 -36.51 6.32 -19.53
CA ARG A 49 -36.23 6.24 -20.97
C ARG A 49 -35.08 7.16 -21.40
N ARG A 50 -34.86 8.28 -20.71
CA ARG A 50 -33.74 9.20 -20.97
C ARG A 50 -32.40 8.55 -20.58
N ALA A 51 -32.36 7.87 -19.44
CA ALA A 51 -31.17 7.13 -19.00
C ALA A 51 -30.81 6.01 -19.99
N LYS A 52 -31.81 5.25 -20.47
CA LYS A 52 -31.59 4.20 -21.49
C LYS A 52 -30.93 4.73 -22.78
N ARG A 53 -31.27 5.95 -23.23
CA ARG A 53 -30.73 6.55 -24.46
C ARG A 53 -29.25 6.95 -24.35
N ARG A 54 -28.73 7.08 -23.13
CA ARG A 54 -27.34 7.50 -22.87
C ARG A 54 -26.36 6.32 -22.85
N ILE A 55 -26.85 5.09 -23.01
CA ILE A 55 -26.05 3.86 -22.95
C ILE A 55 -25.68 3.41 -24.37
N HIS A 56 -24.39 3.48 -24.68
CA HIS A 56 -23.82 3.19 -25.99
C HIS A 56 -22.90 1.98 -25.93
N TYR A 57 -23.09 1.08 -26.90
CA TYR A 57 -22.14 0.01 -27.16
C TYR A 57 -21.05 0.53 -28.09
N MET A 58 -19.79 0.32 -27.73
CA MET A 58 -18.65 0.65 -28.58
C MET A 58 -17.79 -0.58 -28.79
N SER A 59 -17.83 -1.11 -30.01
CA SER A 59 -16.93 -2.16 -30.46
C SER A 59 -15.62 -1.55 -30.99
N GLY A 60 -14.52 -2.26 -30.83
CA GLY A 60 -13.22 -1.89 -31.38
C GLY A 60 -12.16 -2.93 -31.04
N ALA A 61 -11.10 -2.97 -31.85
CA ALA A 61 -9.93 -3.83 -31.59
C ALA A 61 -9.08 -3.31 -30.42
N VAL A 62 -9.15 -2.01 -30.13
CA VAL A 62 -8.44 -1.37 -29.00
C VAL A 62 -9.37 -1.37 -27.78
N PRO A 63 -8.88 -1.78 -26.60
CA PRO A 63 -9.65 -1.72 -25.36
C PRO A 63 -10.22 -0.32 -25.08
N LEU A 64 -11.41 -0.28 -24.46
CA LEU A 64 -12.16 0.97 -24.26
C LEU A 64 -11.38 2.00 -23.45
N PHE A 65 -10.72 1.57 -22.37
CA PHE A 65 -9.98 2.46 -21.48
C PHE A 65 -8.71 3.05 -22.10
N ASP A 66 -8.06 2.29 -22.99
CA ASP A 66 -6.93 2.78 -23.78
C ASP A 66 -7.40 3.84 -24.78
N ARG A 67 -8.52 3.56 -25.47
CA ARG A 67 -9.08 4.49 -26.46
C ARG A 67 -9.48 5.84 -25.84
N ILE A 68 -9.95 5.85 -24.59
CA ILE A 68 -10.33 7.07 -23.86
C ILE A 68 -9.11 7.69 -23.13
N GLY A 69 -7.97 6.99 -23.07
CA GLY A 69 -6.76 7.49 -22.41
C GLY A 69 -6.83 7.48 -20.88
N ILE A 70 -7.66 6.61 -20.30
CA ILE A 70 -7.80 6.48 -18.84
C ILE A 70 -7.01 5.30 -18.26
N GLN A 71 -6.55 4.36 -19.08
CA GLN A 71 -5.81 3.19 -18.60
C GLN A 71 -4.60 3.57 -17.73
N LYS A 72 -3.79 4.53 -18.19
CA LYS A 72 -2.67 5.06 -17.40
C LYS A 72 -3.09 5.61 -16.04
N GLN A 73 -4.24 6.28 -15.97
CA GLN A 73 -4.74 6.85 -14.72
C GLN A 73 -5.26 5.77 -13.76
N ILE A 74 -5.72 4.63 -14.30
CA ILE A 74 -6.10 3.45 -13.51
C ILE A 74 -4.85 2.79 -12.94
N ASP A 75 -3.81 2.59 -13.76
CA ASP A 75 -2.55 1.98 -13.33
C ASP A 75 -1.84 2.86 -12.27
N GLU A 76 -1.83 4.18 -12.49
CA GLU A 76 -1.31 5.17 -11.54
C GLU A 76 -2.13 5.27 -10.25
N ALA A 77 -3.43 4.91 -10.27
CA ALA A 77 -4.27 4.96 -9.08
C ALA A 77 -3.78 4.03 -7.97
N PHE A 78 -3.01 2.98 -8.28
CA PHE A 78 -2.44 2.06 -7.29
C PHE A 78 -0.99 2.37 -6.93
N SER A 79 -0.37 3.35 -7.60
CA SER A 79 1.01 3.72 -7.33
C SER A 79 1.15 4.35 -5.94
N ARG A 80 2.18 3.99 -5.19
CA ARG A 80 2.47 4.62 -3.88
C ARG A 80 2.67 6.13 -4.01
N GLN A 81 3.25 6.57 -5.13
CA GLN A 81 3.49 7.98 -5.45
C GLN A 81 2.54 8.43 -6.57
N VAL A 82 1.94 9.61 -6.40
CA VAL A 82 1.05 10.23 -7.40
C VAL A 82 1.57 11.62 -7.72
N TRP A 83 1.92 11.84 -8.99
CA TRP A 83 2.44 13.11 -9.48
C TRP A 83 1.35 14.16 -9.61
N LEU A 84 1.70 15.39 -9.25
CA LEU A 84 0.86 16.58 -9.38
C LEU A 84 1.20 17.34 -10.66
N PRO A 85 0.24 18.06 -11.27
CA PRO A 85 0.48 18.91 -12.43
C PRO A 85 1.64 19.91 -12.24
N CYS A 86 1.81 20.45 -11.04
CA CYS A 86 2.90 21.38 -10.71
C CYS A 86 4.31 20.74 -10.67
N GLY A 87 4.42 19.41 -10.84
CA GLY A 87 5.67 18.66 -10.75
C GLY A 87 6.04 18.20 -9.33
N GLY A 88 5.20 18.51 -8.34
CA GLY A 88 5.23 17.88 -7.02
C GLY A 88 4.63 16.47 -7.07
N TYR A 89 4.58 15.79 -5.92
CA TYR A 89 3.92 14.48 -5.80
C TYR A 89 3.41 14.26 -4.38
N ILE A 90 2.40 13.42 -4.24
CA ILE A 90 1.94 12.90 -2.96
C ILE A 90 2.37 11.44 -2.79
N VAL A 91 2.69 11.05 -1.57
CA VAL A 91 3.01 9.67 -1.18
C VAL A 91 1.90 9.18 -0.28
N ILE A 92 1.30 8.02 -0.59
CA ILE A 92 0.18 7.46 0.18
C ILE A 92 0.64 6.17 0.84
N ASP A 93 0.65 6.15 2.17
CA ASP A 93 1.01 4.99 2.98
C ASP A 93 -0.19 4.56 3.83
N GLU A 94 -0.75 3.39 3.52
CA GLU A 94 -1.81 2.79 4.32
C GLU A 94 -1.19 1.87 5.38
N THR A 95 -1.44 2.20 6.65
CA THR A 95 -1.02 1.43 7.84
C THR A 95 -2.22 0.71 8.45
N GLU A 96 -2.00 -0.04 9.53
CA GLU A 96 -3.07 -0.77 10.23
C GLU A 96 -4.16 0.15 10.78
N ALA A 97 -3.78 1.28 11.40
CA ALA A 97 -4.71 2.15 12.11
C ALA A 97 -5.18 3.35 11.28
N LEU A 98 -4.31 3.88 10.41
CA LEU A 98 -4.57 5.10 9.66
C LEU A 98 -3.85 5.13 8.32
N ILE A 99 -4.27 6.07 7.47
CA ILE A 99 -3.63 6.35 6.19
C ILE A 99 -2.84 7.64 6.33
N ALA A 100 -1.54 7.59 6.08
CA ALA A 100 -0.66 8.73 6.08
C ALA A 100 -0.39 9.18 4.64
N ILE A 101 -0.49 10.49 4.39
CA ILE A 101 -0.22 11.07 3.09
C ILE A 101 0.77 12.21 3.24
N ASP A 102 1.88 12.15 2.49
CA ASP A 102 2.95 13.15 2.52
C ASP A 102 3.00 13.92 1.19
N VAL A 103 3.24 15.23 1.24
CA VAL A 103 3.25 16.13 0.07
C VAL A 103 4.66 16.67 -0.19
N ASN A 104 5.15 16.47 -1.42
CA ASN A 104 6.49 16.89 -1.83
C ASN A 104 6.45 17.84 -3.04
N THR A 105 7.33 18.84 -3.05
CA THR A 105 7.46 19.84 -4.13
C THR A 105 8.20 19.34 -5.37
N GLY A 106 8.82 18.15 -5.32
CA GLY A 106 9.56 17.58 -6.44
C GLY A 106 10.77 18.42 -6.87
N ARG A 107 11.12 18.40 -8.16
CA ARG A 107 12.31 19.09 -8.71
C ARG A 107 12.09 20.56 -9.07
N ASN A 108 10.89 21.11 -8.88
CA ASN A 108 10.60 22.50 -9.24
C ASN A 108 11.14 23.46 -8.17
N ARG A 109 12.40 23.91 -8.33
CA ARG A 109 13.06 24.93 -7.49
C ARG A 109 13.24 26.25 -8.24
N GLY A 110 12.18 26.74 -8.88
CA GLY A 110 12.16 28.03 -9.57
C GLY A 110 12.12 29.21 -8.57
N ASN A 111 13.15 30.06 -8.61
CA ASN A 111 13.57 30.91 -7.50
C ASN A 111 12.84 32.27 -7.39
N LYS A 112 11.51 32.36 -7.57
CA LYS A 112 10.82 33.67 -7.50
C LYS A 112 9.52 33.81 -6.71
N ASP A 113 8.99 32.77 -6.06
CA ASP A 113 8.02 32.94 -4.94
C ASP A 113 7.76 31.56 -4.30
N GLN A 114 8.62 31.17 -3.35
CA GLN A 114 8.52 29.86 -2.70
C GLN A 114 7.18 29.68 -1.97
N GLU A 115 6.69 30.72 -1.27
CA GLU A 115 5.44 30.65 -0.50
C GLU A 115 4.22 30.42 -1.40
N LYS A 116 4.17 31.09 -2.56
CA LYS A 116 3.09 30.90 -3.54
C LYS A 116 3.13 29.51 -4.16
N MET A 117 4.32 29.02 -4.51
CA MET A 117 4.51 27.68 -5.05
C MET A 117 4.08 26.60 -4.04
N ILE A 118 4.40 26.78 -2.76
CA ILE A 118 3.97 25.88 -1.68
C ILE A 118 2.45 25.84 -1.59
N LEU A 119 1.80 27.00 -1.58
CA LEU A 119 0.33 27.07 -1.55
C LEU A 119 -0.30 26.37 -2.77
N GLU A 120 0.18 26.65 -3.98
CA GLU A 120 -0.30 26.02 -5.21
C GLU A 120 -0.13 24.49 -5.15
N THR A 121 1.04 24.01 -4.71
CA THR A 121 1.32 22.57 -4.56
C THR A 121 0.38 21.93 -3.53
N ASN A 122 0.16 22.55 -2.37
CA ASN A 122 -0.74 22.02 -1.35
C ASN A 122 -2.21 22.02 -1.80
N ILE A 123 -2.64 23.01 -2.59
CA ILE A 123 -3.99 23.02 -3.17
C ILE A 123 -4.15 21.87 -4.17
N GLU A 124 -3.18 21.68 -5.08
CA GLU A 124 -3.21 20.55 -6.02
C GLU A 124 -3.17 19.20 -5.28
N ALA A 125 -2.34 19.09 -4.25
CA ALA A 125 -2.27 17.92 -3.38
C ALA A 125 -3.63 17.62 -2.73
N ALA A 126 -4.30 18.62 -2.14
CA ALA A 126 -5.62 18.43 -1.55
C ALA A 126 -6.64 17.89 -2.56
N GLN A 127 -6.63 18.39 -3.79
CA GLN A 127 -7.51 17.90 -4.86
C GLN A 127 -7.16 16.47 -5.28
N ALA A 128 -5.87 16.15 -5.38
CA ALA A 128 -5.38 14.82 -5.70
C ALA A 128 -5.72 13.81 -4.59
N VAL A 129 -5.53 14.16 -3.32
CA VAL A 129 -5.88 13.32 -2.18
C VAL A 129 -7.36 12.97 -2.20
N ALA A 130 -8.24 13.97 -2.29
CA ALA A 130 -9.69 13.73 -2.35
C ALA A 130 -10.08 12.83 -3.54
N ARG A 131 -9.38 12.95 -4.67
CA ARG A 131 -9.57 12.07 -5.83
C ARG A 131 -9.09 10.64 -5.55
N GLN A 132 -7.89 10.47 -4.99
CA GLN A 132 -7.29 9.16 -4.69
C GLN A 132 -8.08 8.39 -3.62
N LEU A 133 -8.60 9.08 -2.59
CA LEU A 133 -9.47 8.45 -1.59
C LEU A 133 -10.69 7.76 -2.22
N ARG A 134 -11.28 8.39 -3.26
CA ARG A 134 -12.39 7.79 -4.02
C ARG A 134 -11.92 6.67 -4.94
N LEU A 135 -10.86 6.89 -5.72
CA LEU A 135 -10.36 5.91 -6.68
C LEU A 135 -9.92 4.62 -6.01
N ARG A 136 -9.23 4.71 -4.87
CA ARG A 136 -8.73 3.56 -4.09
C ARG A 136 -9.75 2.99 -3.10
N ASN A 137 -10.91 3.63 -2.98
CA ASN A 137 -11.89 3.35 -1.93
C ASN A 137 -11.28 3.34 -0.51
N ILE A 138 -10.37 4.28 -0.21
CA ILE A 138 -9.75 4.38 1.11
C ILE A 138 -10.77 4.89 2.13
N GLY A 139 -10.89 4.23 3.29
CA GLY A 139 -11.74 4.69 4.38
C GLY A 139 -11.10 4.45 5.75
N GLY A 140 -11.60 5.15 6.75
CA GLY A 140 -11.01 5.22 8.10
C GLY A 140 -10.41 6.59 8.38
N LEU A 141 -9.43 6.63 9.27
CA LEU A 141 -8.67 7.83 9.62
C LEU A 141 -7.61 8.10 8.57
N VAL A 142 -7.59 9.32 8.03
CA VAL A 142 -6.59 9.80 7.06
C VAL A 142 -5.93 11.03 7.64
N VAL A 143 -4.60 11.04 7.59
CA VAL A 143 -3.74 12.15 8.02
C VAL A 143 -2.94 12.62 6.82
N VAL A 144 -3.01 13.91 6.51
CA VAL A 144 -2.29 14.53 5.40
C VAL A 144 -1.28 15.53 5.95
N ASP A 145 -0.01 15.28 5.67
CA ASP A 145 1.13 16.14 5.97
C ASP A 145 1.39 17.06 4.77
N PHE A 146 0.86 18.29 4.86
CA PHE A 146 1.05 19.31 3.84
C PHE A 146 2.38 20.02 4.08
N ILE A 147 2.95 20.59 3.02
CA ILE A 147 4.16 21.41 3.15
C ILE A 147 3.88 22.62 4.05
N ASP A 148 4.78 22.91 4.97
CA ASP A 148 4.64 23.99 5.94
C ASP A 148 4.24 25.33 5.30
N MET A 149 3.16 25.92 5.82
CA MET A 149 2.65 27.23 5.41
C MET A 149 2.69 28.19 6.60
N ARG A 150 3.34 29.34 6.42
CA ARG A 150 3.48 30.39 7.46
C ARG A 150 2.16 31.11 7.74
N HIS A 151 1.35 31.35 6.72
CA HIS A 151 0.14 32.15 6.86
C HIS A 151 -1.09 31.26 7.08
N ARG A 152 -1.86 31.57 8.12
CA ARG A 152 -3.15 30.89 8.39
C ARG A 152 -4.15 31.00 7.23
N LYS A 153 -4.04 32.07 6.42
CA LYS A 153 -4.86 32.26 5.22
C LYS A 153 -4.63 31.14 4.20
N ASP A 154 -3.38 30.72 4.03
CA ASP A 154 -2.96 29.70 3.08
C ASP A 154 -3.41 28.31 3.57
N GLN A 155 -3.22 28.02 4.85
CA GLN A 155 -3.76 26.82 5.50
C GLN A 155 -5.29 26.71 5.32
N MET A 156 -6.01 27.83 5.48
CA MET A 156 -7.45 27.89 5.27
C MET A 156 -7.85 27.69 3.81
N ALA A 157 -7.04 28.14 2.85
CA ALA A 157 -7.28 27.92 1.43
C ALA A 157 -7.16 26.43 1.08
N VAL A 158 -6.14 25.75 1.59
CA VAL A 158 -5.96 24.30 1.43
C VAL A 158 -7.12 23.52 2.06
N TYR A 159 -7.51 23.87 3.29
CA TYR A 159 -8.70 23.29 3.96
C TYR A 159 -9.97 23.43 3.11
N LYS A 160 -10.22 24.62 2.55
CA LYS A 160 -11.39 24.85 1.70
C LYS A 160 -11.34 24.02 0.42
N ALA A 161 -10.18 23.96 -0.24
CA ALA A 161 -9.99 23.14 -1.45
C ALA A 161 -10.26 21.65 -1.18
N MET A 162 -9.77 21.13 -0.06
CA MET A 162 -10.02 19.75 0.37
C MET A 162 -11.53 19.52 0.61
N LYS A 163 -12.15 20.38 1.42
CA LYS A 163 -13.59 20.30 1.78
C LYS A 163 -14.51 20.35 0.56
N GLU A 164 -14.20 21.21 -0.40
CA GLU A 164 -14.96 21.34 -1.65
C GLU A 164 -14.85 20.07 -2.50
N ARG A 165 -13.66 19.47 -2.59
CA ARG A 165 -13.43 18.26 -3.39
C ARG A 165 -14.01 17.00 -2.77
N VAL A 166 -14.03 16.87 -1.45
CA VAL A 166 -14.66 15.72 -0.76
C VAL A 166 -16.18 15.83 -0.72
N LYS A 167 -16.76 17.03 -0.86
CA LYS A 167 -18.23 17.19 -0.93
C LYS A 167 -18.88 16.41 -2.08
N LYS A 168 -18.11 16.11 -3.14
CA LYS A 168 -18.53 15.28 -4.28
C LYS A 168 -18.43 13.77 -4.01
N ASP A 169 -17.89 13.37 -2.85
CA ASP A 169 -17.80 11.98 -2.44
C ASP A 169 -19.16 11.48 -1.92
N LYS A 170 -19.48 10.23 -2.20
CA LYS A 170 -20.68 9.56 -1.70
C LYS A 170 -20.50 9.09 -0.26
N ALA A 171 -19.27 8.74 0.13
CA ALA A 171 -18.96 8.36 1.50
C ALA A 171 -19.03 9.58 2.42
N LYS A 172 -19.55 9.40 3.64
CA LYS A 172 -19.53 10.47 4.64
C LYS A 172 -18.08 10.81 5.00
N THR A 173 -17.73 12.07 4.89
CA THR A 173 -16.39 12.59 5.23
C THR A 173 -16.46 13.67 6.27
N GLN A 174 -15.55 13.66 7.24
CA GLN A 174 -15.32 14.76 8.16
C GLN A 174 -13.89 15.23 8.00
N VAL A 175 -13.69 16.51 7.65
CA VAL A 175 -12.37 17.11 7.46
C VAL A 175 -12.16 18.18 8.52
N LEU A 176 -11.08 18.07 9.28
CA LEU A 176 -10.64 19.05 10.26
C LEU A 176 -9.70 20.07 9.63
N GLN A 177 -9.53 21.22 10.28
CA GLN A 177 -8.53 22.19 9.85
C GLN A 177 -7.11 21.65 10.12
N ILE A 178 -6.12 22.23 9.44
CA ILE A 178 -4.71 21.93 9.70
C ILE A 178 -4.42 22.28 11.17
N SER A 179 -3.91 21.31 11.91
CA SER A 179 -3.57 21.41 13.31
C SER A 179 -2.34 22.30 13.53
N SER A 180 -2.05 22.61 14.80
CA SER A 180 -0.86 23.39 15.18
C SER A 180 0.46 22.70 14.85
N ILE A 181 0.45 21.37 14.65
CA ILE A 181 1.62 20.58 14.27
C ILE A 181 1.75 20.40 12.75
N GLY A 182 0.89 21.04 11.95
CA GLY A 182 0.97 21.01 10.47
C GLY A 182 0.16 19.92 9.77
N LEU A 183 -0.51 19.04 10.53
CA LEU A 183 -1.26 17.91 9.96
C LEU A 183 -2.74 18.23 9.74
N MET A 184 -3.30 17.78 8.61
CA MET A 184 -4.74 17.74 8.38
C MET A 184 -5.30 16.36 8.66
N GLU A 185 -6.24 16.28 9.59
CA GLU A 185 -6.93 15.05 9.95
C GLU A 185 -8.31 14.99 9.29
N MET A 186 -8.67 13.82 8.78
CA MET A 186 -10.01 13.56 8.29
C MET A 186 -10.45 12.12 8.51
N THR A 187 -11.75 11.90 8.55
CA THR A 187 -12.34 10.57 8.51
C THR A 187 -13.19 10.41 7.25
N ARG A 188 -13.15 9.21 6.68
CA ARG A 188 -14.01 8.81 5.56
C ARG A 188 -14.67 7.47 5.87
N GLN A 189 -15.99 7.41 5.75
CA GLN A 189 -16.75 6.18 5.98
C GLN A 189 -16.27 5.05 5.06
N ARG A 190 -16.02 3.86 5.62
CA ARG A 190 -15.76 2.63 4.84
C ARG A 190 -17.10 2.11 4.30
N LEU A 191 -17.24 2.06 2.98
CA LEU A 191 -18.42 1.50 2.31
C LEU A 191 -18.22 0.02 1.96
N ASN A 192 -17.03 -0.32 1.46
CA ASN A 192 -16.57 -1.67 1.13
C ASN A 192 -15.13 -1.84 1.63
N GLU A 193 -14.56 -3.04 1.49
CA GLU A 193 -13.12 -3.27 1.62
C GLU A 193 -12.32 -2.32 0.71
N SER A 194 -11.11 -1.97 1.13
CA SER A 194 -10.23 -1.13 0.32
C SER A 194 -9.83 -1.90 -0.95
N LEU A 195 -9.54 -1.20 -2.05
CA LEU A 195 -9.07 -1.90 -3.24
C LEU A 195 -7.75 -2.63 -2.98
N ARG A 196 -6.91 -2.09 -2.07
CA ARG A 196 -5.65 -2.72 -1.67
C ARG A 196 -5.88 -4.10 -1.05
N ASP A 197 -6.82 -4.22 -0.12
CA ASP A 197 -7.14 -5.49 0.55
C ASP A 197 -7.74 -6.51 -0.43
N SER A 198 -8.50 -6.04 -1.43
CA SER A 198 -9.11 -6.92 -2.44
C SER A 198 -8.15 -7.39 -3.53
N MET A 199 -7.09 -6.63 -3.82
CA MET A 199 -6.19 -6.89 -4.95
C MET A 199 -4.81 -7.42 -4.54
N TYR A 200 -4.37 -7.18 -3.30
CA TYR A 200 -3.03 -7.53 -2.85
C TYR A 200 -3.06 -8.42 -1.62
N GLU A 201 -2.15 -9.38 -1.60
CA GLU A 201 -1.84 -10.18 -0.42
C GLU A 201 -0.69 -9.55 0.38
N PRO A 202 -0.63 -9.76 1.70
CA PRO A 202 0.51 -9.30 2.51
C PRO A 202 1.82 -9.90 1.98
N CYS A 203 2.89 -9.09 1.95
CA CYS A 203 4.17 -9.53 1.43
C CYS A 203 4.66 -10.78 2.20
N PRO A 204 4.89 -11.92 1.53
CA PRO A 204 5.25 -13.17 2.20
C PRO A 204 6.66 -13.14 2.82
N TYR A 205 7.47 -12.15 2.45
CA TYR A 205 8.83 -11.97 2.94
C TYR A 205 8.84 -11.11 4.21
N CYS A 206 8.45 -9.84 4.12
CA CYS A 206 8.54 -8.92 5.25
C CYS A 206 7.25 -8.83 6.10
N ALA A 207 6.18 -9.53 5.73
CA ALA A 207 4.87 -9.47 6.37
C ALA A 207 4.34 -8.03 6.53
N GLY A 208 4.58 -7.18 5.52
CA GLY A 208 4.15 -5.78 5.52
C GLY A 208 5.09 -4.80 6.20
N ARG A 209 6.21 -5.24 6.81
CA ARG A 209 7.21 -4.35 7.43
C ARG A 209 7.91 -3.39 6.45
N GLY A 210 7.90 -3.72 5.15
CA GLY A 210 8.58 -2.94 4.10
C GLY A 210 10.10 -2.88 4.20
N ARG A 211 10.69 -3.57 5.20
CA ARG A 211 12.12 -3.62 5.48
C ARG A 211 12.47 -5.00 6.05
N VAL A 212 13.72 -5.39 5.87
CA VAL A 212 14.29 -6.62 6.43
C VAL A 212 15.66 -6.33 7.06
N LYS A 213 16.00 -7.00 8.17
CA LYS A 213 17.27 -6.88 8.90
C LYS A 213 18.44 -7.03 7.96
N THR A 214 19.47 -6.21 8.13
CA THR A 214 20.68 -6.26 7.30
C THR A 214 21.47 -7.54 7.60
N THR A 215 22.36 -7.92 6.68
CA THR A 215 23.26 -9.07 6.90
C THR A 215 24.14 -8.87 8.14
N MET A 216 24.51 -7.63 8.46
CA MET A 216 25.22 -7.28 9.69
C MET A 216 24.40 -7.58 10.94
N THR A 217 23.15 -7.11 11.00
CA THR A 217 22.27 -7.39 12.14
C THR A 217 22.07 -8.90 12.31
N MET A 218 21.85 -9.63 11.20
CA MET A 218 21.73 -11.08 11.25
C MET A 218 23.00 -11.77 11.73
N SER A 219 24.18 -11.29 11.33
CA SER A 219 25.45 -11.82 11.80
C SER A 219 25.62 -11.68 13.30
N VAL A 220 25.33 -10.50 13.84
CA VAL A 220 25.41 -10.25 15.29
C VAL A 220 24.42 -11.14 16.06
N GLU A 221 23.20 -11.34 15.54
CA GLU A 221 22.22 -12.24 16.17
C GLU A 221 22.69 -13.70 16.19
N VAL A 222 23.22 -14.19 15.06
CA VAL A 222 23.77 -15.55 14.96
C VAL A 222 24.94 -15.72 15.93
N GLN A 223 25.89 -14.79 15.96
CA GLN A 223 27.04 -14.83 16.87
C GLN A 223 26.62 -14.82 18.34
N ARG A 224 25.66 -13.97 18.71
CA ARG A 224 25.12 -13.93 20.08
C ARG A 224 24.46 -15.24 20.47
N GLN A 225 23.69 -15.84 19.55
CA GLN A 225 23.02 -17.10 19.82
C GLN A 225 24.02 -18.25 19.92
N LEU A 226 25.04 -18.30 19.06
CA LEU A 226 26.13 -19.27 19.15
C LEU A 226 26.86 -19.15 20.49
N ASN A 227 27.28 -17.95 20.87
CA ASN A 227 27.92 -17.72 22.18
C ASN A 227 27.02 -18.17 23.34
N THR A 228 25.72 -17.92 23.26
CA THR A 228 24.76 -18.36 24.28
C THR A 228 24.71 -19.88 24.38
N ILE A 229 24.67 -20.60 23.26
CA ILE A 229 24.65 -22.07 23.24
C ILE A 229 25.97 -22.65 23.77
N ILE A 230 27.10 -22.11 23.33
CA ILE A 230 28.43 -22.56 23.73
C ILE A 230 28.63 -22.35 25.24
N GLN A 231 28.30 -21.15 25.75
CA GLN A 231 28.55 -20.81 27.15
C GLN A 231 27.51 -21.40 28.12
N LYS A 232 26.21 -21.36 27.80
CA LYS A 232 25.16 -21.79 28.75
C LYS A 232 24.93 -23.29 28.77
N ASN A 233 25.01 -23.96 27.62
CA ASN A 233 24.68 -25.38 27.54
C ASN A 233 25.93 -26.27 27.60
N ALA A 234 27.13 -25.67 27.69
CA ALA A 234 28.42 -26.35 27.59
C ALA A 234 28.40 -27.41 26.48
N HIS A 235 27.77 -27.07 25.35
CA HIS A 235 27.53 -28.03 24.27
C HIS A 235 28.88 -28.55 23.77
N GLN A 236 29.00 -29.86 23.65
CA GLN A 236 30.21 -30.52 23.16
C GLN A 236 29.86 -31.18 21.83
N GLY A 237 30.63 -30.89 20.78
CA GLY A 237 30.42 -31.42 19.45
C GLY A 237 30.20 -30.37 18.37
N ASP A 238 30.08 -30.85 17.14
CA ASP A 238 30.01 -30.00 15.95
C ASP A 238 28.60 -29.38 15.81
N LEU A 239 28.55 -28.08 15.49
CA LEU A 239 27.33 -27.34 15.28
C LEU A 239 27.19 -26.93 13.81
N ILE A 240 26.02 -27.19 13.22
CA ILE A 240 25.68 -26.75 11.87
C ILE A 240 24.82 -25.49 11.99
N VAL A 241 25.29 -24.39 11.42
CA VAL A 241 24.60 -23.10 11.37
C VAL A 241 24.05 -22.91 9.97
N MET A 242 22.73 -23.05 9.82
CA MET A 242 22.04 -22.82 8.56
C MET A 242 21.54 -21.38 8.50
N VAL A 243 21.94 -20.65 7.45
CA VAL A 243 21.57 -19.25 7.22
C VAL A 243 21.22 -19.03 5.75
N ASN A 244 20.61 -17.90 5.44
CA ASN A 244 20.48 -17.45 4.05
C ASN A 244 21.87 -17.18 3.42
N THR A 245 21.96 -17.38 2.10
CA THR A 245 23.17 -17.16 1.29
C THR A 245 23.83 -15.79 1.49
N ASP A 246 23.05 -14.71 1.59
CA ASP A 246 23.59 -13.35 1.78
C ASP A 246 24.31 -13.21 3.12
N VAL A 247 23.75 -13.84 4.16
CA VAL A 247 24.32 -13.85 5.51
C VAL A 247 25.60 -14.68 5.53
N LEU A 248 25.61 -15.84 4.86
CA LEU A 248 26.83 -16.66 4.75
C LEU A 248 27.96 -15.93 3.99
N ASN A 249 27.63 -15.19 2.93
CA ASN A 249 28.63 -14.42 2.19
C ASN A 249 29.31 -13.39 3.08
N ARG A 250 28.55 -12.70 3.93
CA ARG A 250 29.09 -11.78 4.93
C ARG A 250 30.00 -12.49 5.93
N PHE A 251 29.62 -13.68 6.39
CA PHE A 251 30.44 -14.49 7.32
C PHE A 251 31.81 -14.81 6.74
N ARG A 252 31.87 -15.11 5.44
CA ARG A 252 33.12 -15.44 4.73
C ARG A 252 34.01 -14.23 4.48
N THR A 253 33.42 -13.06 4.25
CA THR A 253 34.17 -11.84 3.90
C THR A 253 34.50 -11.02 5.15
N GLU A 254 33.51 -10.34 5.70
CA GLU A 254 33.68 -9.28 6.69
C GLU A 254 33.87 -9.83 8.11
N ASP A 255 33.10 -10.86 8.48
CA ASP A 255 33.02 -11.33 9.86
C ASP A 255 33.85 -12.60 10.11
N SER A 256 34.69 -13.00 9.14
CA SER A 256 35.47 -14.24 9.16
C SER A 256 36.39 -14.36 10.39
N ARG A 257 37.04 -13.27 10.79
CA ARG A 257 37.92 -13.23 11.98
C ARG A 257 37.15 -13.50 13.27
N ILE A 258 35.99 -12.86 13.43
CA ILE A 258 35.17 -12.98 14.63
C ILE A 258 34.64 -14.41 14.75
N LEU A 259 34.21 -15.02 13.63
CA LEU A 259 33.73 -16.40 13.64
C LEU A 259 34.85 -17.41 13.93
N MET A 260 36.07 -17.16 13.47
CA MET A 260 37.23 -17.98 13.83
C MET A 260 37.55 -17.90 15.33
N GLU A 261 37.44 -16.72 15.94
CA GLU A 261 37.61 -16.58 17.39
C GLU A 261 36.52 -17.32 18.16
N LEU A 262 35.29 -17.25 17.67
CA LEU A 262 34.13 -17.93 18.25
C LEU A 262 34.29 -19.46 18.15
N GLU A 263 34.76 -19.98 17.01
CA GLU A 263 35.08 -21.41 16.84
C GLU A 263 36.22 -21.86 17.77
N ARG A 264 37.27 -21.05 17.97
CA ARG A 264 38.35 -21.36 18.92
C ARG A 264 37.89 -21.44 20.36
N SER A 265 36.84 -20.70 20.72
CA SER A 265 36.25 -20.74 22.07
C SER A 265 35.33 -21.95 22.28
N HIS A 266 34.94 -22.65 21.21
CA HIS A 266 34.05 -23.80 21.23
C HIS A 266 34.83 -25.12 21.25
N ASN A 267 34.33 -26.12 21.97
CA ASN A 267 34.93 -27.45 22.03
C ASN A 267 34.31 -28.37 20.94
N GLY A 268 34.34 -27.90 19.69
CA GLY A 268 33.75 -28.52 18.50
C GLY A 268 33.89 -27.63 17.26
N ARG A 269 33.52 -28.11 16.07
CA ARG A 269 33.57 -27.33 14.81
C ARG A 269 32.28 -26.55 14.57
N LEU A 270 32.40 -25.37 13.97
CA LEU A 270 31.26 -24.58 13.50
C LEU A 270 31.12 -24.69 11.98
N ILE A 271 30.10 -25.42 11.53
CA ILE A 271 29.84 -25.69 10.12
C ILE A 271 28.76 -24.74 9.63
N PHE A 272 29.14 -23.73 8.86
CA PHE A 272 28.19 -22.79 8.27
C PHE A 272 27.68 -23.28 6.91
N ARG A 273 26.36 -23.44 6.76
CA ARG A 273 25.68 -23.83 5.52
C ARG A 273 24.71 -22.75 5.06
N ALA A 274 24.63 -22.55 3.75
CA ALA A 274 23.65 -21.67 3.14
C ALA A 274 22.43 -22.46 2.67
N ASP A 275 21.26 -21.88 2.89
CA ASP A 275 20.01 -22.27 2.25
C ASP A 275 19.41 -21.06 1.54
N ALA A 276 19.30 -21.13 0.21
CA ALA A 276 18.76 -20.05 -0.61
C ALA A 276 17.25 -19.89 -0.48
N ALA A 277 16.53 -20.96 -0.08
CA ALA A 277 15.08 -20.91 0.15
C ALA A 277 14.74 -20.33 1.54
N MET A 278 15.73 -20.24 2.43
CA MET A 278 15.56 -19.68 3.77
C MET A 278 15.44 -18.15 3.71
N HIS A 279 14.43 -17.62 4.41
CA HIS A 279 14.27 -16.18 4.61
C HIS A 279 15.52 -15.56 5.23
N ARG A 280 15.96 -14.37 4.79
CA ARG A 280 17.21 -13.74 5.29
C ARG A 280 17.24 -13.53 6.81
N GLU A 281 16.08 -13.30 7.41
CA GLU A 281 15.95 -13.14 8.86
C GLU A 281 15.82 -14.45 9.64
N ARG A 282 15.87 -15.60 8.95
CA ARG A 282 15.84 -16.91 9.60
C ARG A 282 17.23 -17.54 9.62
N PHE A 283 17.53 -18.21 10.71
CA PHE A 283 18.65 -19.11 10.85
C PHE A 283 18.30 -20.26 11.81
N ALA A 284 19.00 -21.36 11.66
CA ALA A 284 18.89 -22.50 12.55
C ALA A 284 20.28 -22.98 12.98
N ILE A 285 20.36 -23.47 14.21
CA ILE A 285 21.56 -24.10 14.76
C ILE A 285 21.18 -25.54 15.10
N ILE A 286 21.88 -26.48 14.49
CA ILE A 286 21.59 -27.91 14.53
C ILE A 286 22.83 -28.62 15.09
N ASP A 287 22.60 -29.59 15.95
CA ASP A 287 23.65 -30.51 16.40
C ASP A 287 24.04 -31.46 15.26
N ALA A 288 25.31 -31.51 14.87
CA ALA A 288 25.74 -32.32 13.72
C ALA A 288 25.66 -33.84 13.97
N ALA A 289 25.72 -34.29 15.22
CA ALA A 289 25.72 -35.71 15.58
C ALA A 289 24.28 -36.25 15.72
N THR A 290 23.37 -35.45 16.27
CA THR A 290 21.99 -35.86 16.52
C THR A 290 20.99 -35.35 15.49
N GLU A 291 21.42 -34.46 14.59
CA GLU A 291 20.59 -33.74 13.61
C GLU A 291 19.42 -32.97 14.25
N LYS A 292 19.45 -32.77 15.57
CA LYS A 292 18.40 -32.09 16.31
C LYS A 292 18.61 -30.58 16.25
N THR A 293 17.55 -29.85 15.91
CA THR A 293 17.53 -28.39 15.98
C THR A 293 17.65 -27.94 17.43
N ILE A 294 18.78 -27.28 17.75
CA ILE A 294 19.04 -26.67 19.06
C ILE A 294 18.34 -25.33 19.15
N TYR A 295 18.36 -24.57 18.06
CA TYR A 295 17.73 -23.26 17.98
C TYR A 295 17.22 -22.98 16.57
N GLN A 296 16.07 -22.33 16.49
CA GLN A 296 15.51 -21.81 15.25
C GLN A 296 14.91 -20.44 15.53
N SER A 297 15.33 -19.42 14.78
CA SER A 297 14.76 -18.09 14.88
C SER A 297 13.36 -18.07 14.25
N LEU A 298 12.41 -17.42 14.91
CA LEU A 298 11.12 -17.05 14.31
C LEU A 298 11.33 -15.87 13.32
N ALA A 299 10.59 -15.84 12.22
CA ALA A 299 10.54 -14.66 11.33
C ALA A 299 9.42 -13.71 11.73
#